data_AF-A0A7C1PXT8-F1
#
_entry.id   AF-A0A7C1PXT8-F1
#
_cell.length_a   1.000
_cell.length_b   1.000
_cell.length_c   1.000
_cell.angle_alpha   90.00
_cell.angle_beta   90.00
_cell.angle_gamma   90.00
#
_symmetry.space_group_name_H-M   'P 1'
#
loop_
_entity.id
_entity.type
_entity.pdbx_description
1 polymer ?
#
loop_
_entity_poly.entity_id
_entity_poly.type
_entity_poly.pdbx_seq_one_letter_code
_entity_poly.pdbx_strand_id
1 'polypeptide(L)'
;MAFAPGPCVPAQRTLRILQRGGGGAVNCREIFEALSEFIDEDLSDSTCSEIQVHLDHCRNCRIVVNTLRKTVTLYHSLPPKQMPGEVRTRLHRVINIESSRDQKGGG
;
A
#
# COMPACT_ATOMS: atom_id res chain seq x y z
N MET A 1 16.22 -0.74 -15.50
CA MET A 1 15.08 -1.54 -14.99
C MET A 1 13.94 -0.58 -14.68
N ALA A 2 12.94 -0.52 -15.56
CA ALA A 2 11.70 0.22 -15.29
C ALA A 2 10.74 -0.75 -14.59
N PHE A 3 10.35 -0.45 -13.35
CA PHE A 3 9.25 -1.15 -12.71
C PHE A 3 7.98 -0.73 -13.46
N ALA A 4 7.32 -1.69 -14.10
CA ALA A 4 6.01 -1.46 -14.69
C ALA A 4 5.02 -1.15 -13.55
N PRO A 5 4.04 -0.26 -13.76
CA PRO A 5 2.96 -0.12 -12.81
C PRO A 5 2.31 -1.49 -12.59
N GLY A 6 2.23 -1.93 -11.33
CA GLY A 6 1.51 -3.15 -10.98
C GLY A 6 0.05 -3.06 -11.44
N PRO A 7 -0.64 -4.20 -11.63
CA PRO A 7 -2.04 -4.21 -12.00
C PRO A 7 -2.86 -3.44 -10.95
N CYS A 8 -3.83 -2.65 -11.39
CA CYS A 8 -4.83 -2.07 -10.49
C CYS A 8 -5.60 -3.23 -9.87
N VAL A 9 -5.30 -3.57 -8.63
CA VAL A 9 -6.12 -4.49 -7.86
C VAL A 9 -7.19 -3.68 -7.12
N PRO A 10 -8.40 -4.22 -6.99
CA PRO A 10 -9.51 -3.50 -6.38
C PRO A 10 -9.26 -3.26 -4.89
N ALA A 11 -9.55 -2.03 -4.44
CA ALA A 11 -9.44 -1.58 -3.05
C ALA A 11 -10.05 -2.59 -2.05
N GLN A 12 -9.21 -3.24 -1.23
CA GLN A 12 -9.66 -4.25 -0.27
C GLN A 12 -9.88 -3.72 1.17
N ARG A 13 -9.60 -2.44 1.49
CA ARG A 13 -9.63 -1.97 2.89
C ARG A 13 -10.18 -0.54 3.10
N THR A 14 -11.51 -0.49 3.22
CA THR A 14 -12.34 0.43 4.05
C THR A 14 -12.32 1.96 3.82
N LEU A 15 -13.51 2.46 3.45
CA LEU A 15 -14.22 3.66 3.92
C LEU A 15 -13.38 4.94 4.14
N ARG A 16 -13.29 5.75 3.08
CA ARG A 16 -13.14 7.22 3.19
C ARG A 16 -14.13 7.97 2.32
N ILE A 17 -14.68 9.01 2.93
CA ILE A 17 -15.95 9.72 2.68
C ILE A 17 -15.80 10.83 1.63
N LEU A 18 -14.91 10.72 0.64
CA LEU A 18 -14.72 11.80 -0.34
C LEU A 18 -14.47 11.24 -1.75
N GLN A 19 -15.53 10.73 -2.38
CA GLN A 19 -15.58 10.68 -3.83
C GLN A 19 -15.67 12.11 -4.34
N ARG A 20 -14.52 12.73 -4.63
CA ARG A 20 -14.50 13.98 -5.39
C ARG A 20 -14.59 13.60 -6.86
N GLY A 21 -15.82 13.56 -7.37
CA GLY A 21 -16.08 13.46 -8.80
C GLY A 21 -15.49 14.67 -9.53
N GLY A 22 -14.55 14.43 -10.44
CA GLY A 22 -13.97 15.44 -11.30
C GLY A 22 -13.42 14.78 -12.55
N GLY A 23 -14.26 14.69 -13.60
CA GLY A 23 -13.89 14.13 -14.91
C GLY A 23 -12.95 15.06 -15.69
N GLY A 24 -11.71 15.18 -15.21
CA GLY A 24 -10.60 15.87 -15.86
C GLY A 24 -9.33 15.03 -15.76
N ALA A 25 -8.43 15.15 -16.74
CA ALA A 25 -7.20 14.36 -16.77
C ALA A 25 -6.34 14.60 -15.51
N VAL A 26 -5.94 13.49 -14.86
CA VAL A 26 -5.11 13.51 -13.64
C VAL A 26 -3.82 14.29 -13.86
N ASN A 27 -3.53 15.24 -12.98
CA ASN A 27 -2.32 16.04 -13.00
C ASN A 27 -1.28 15.55 -11.96
N CYS A 28 -0.05 16.10 -12.02
CA CYS A 28 1.04 15.68 -11.12
C CYS A 28 0.68 15.88 -9.64
N ARG A 29 -0.06 16.94 -9.31
CA ARG A 29 -0.43 17.24 -7.92
C ARG A 29 -1.43 16.22 -7.39
N GLU A 30 -2.41 15.86 -8.20
CA GLU A 30 -3.40 14.82 -7.85
C GLU A 30 -2.74 13.46 -7.66
N ILE A 31 -1.71 13.13 -8.46
CA ILE A 31 -0.89 11.93 -8.21
C ILE A 31 -0.25 11.96 -6.83
N PHE A 32 0.33 13.09 -6.41
CA PHE A 32 0.94 13.21 -5.09
C PHE A 32 -0.07 13.11 -3.96
N GLU A 33 -1.26 13.67 -4.14
CA GLU A 33 -2.36 13.60 -3.16
C GLU A 33 -2.92 12.17 -3.02
N ALA A 34 -2.94 11.39 -4.11
CA ALA A 34 -3.41 9.99 -4.13
C ALA A 34 -2.27 8.94 -4.05
N LEU A 35 -1.05 9.37 -3.77
CA LEU A 35 0.13 8.51 -3.92
C LEU A 35 0.13 7.36 -2.90
N SER A 36 -0.30 7.63 -1.67
CA SER A 36 -0.34 6.60 -0.63
C SER A 36 -1.36 5.53 -0.98
N GLU A 37 -2.58 5.94 -1.34
CA GLU A 37 -3.66 5.06 -1.76
C GLU A 37 -3.28 4.25 -3.02
N PHE A 38 -2.55 4.86 -3.96
CA PHE A 38 -2.05 4.15 -5.15
C PHE A 38 -0.98 3.10 -4.84
N ILE A 39 -0.13 3.34 -3.83
CA ILE A 39 0.88 2.37 -3.39
C ILE A 39 0.25 1.24 -2.57
N ASP A 40 -0.73 1.58 -1.74
CA ASP A 40 -1.46 0.65 -0.88
C ASP A 40 -2.58 -0.10 -1.61
N GLU A 41 -2.73 0.12 -2.91
CA GLU A 41 -3.72 -0.56 -3.75
C GLU A 41 -5.17 -0.31 -3.29
N ASP A 42 -5.42 0.87 -2.74
CA ASP A 42 -6.68 1.30 -2.13
C ASP A 42 -7.38 2.41 -2.95
N LEU A 43 -7.45 2.20 -4.27
CA LEU A 43 -8.13 3.10 -5.20
C LEU A 43 -9.24 2.37 -5.95
N SER A 44 -10.21 3.12 -6.46
CA SER A 44 -11.16 2.60 -7.44
C SER A 44 -10.46 2.32 -8.78
N ASP A 45 -10.99 1.35 -9.54
CA ASP A 45 -10.46 0.98 -10.86
C ASP A 45 -10.35 2.19 -11.80
N SER A 46 -11.33 3.09 -11.76
CA SER A 46 -11.35 4.32 -12.57
C SER A 46 -10.16 5.24 -12.25
N THR A 47 -9.96 5.56 -10.97
CA THR A 47 -8.90 6.47 -10.52
C THR A 47 -7.52 5.85 -10.74
N CYS A 48 -7.40 4.54 -10.51
CA CYS A 48 -6.16 3.83 -10.77
C CYS A 48 -5.80 3.85 -12.27
N SER A 49 -6.78 3.69 -13.16
CA SER A 49 -6.57 3.79 -14.61
C SER A 49 -6.11 5.18 -15.04
N GLU A 50 -6.75 6.24 -14.53
CA GLU A 50 -6.36 7.63 -14.85
C GLU A 50 -4.94 7.94 -14.38
N ILE A 51 -4.56 7.45 -13.19
CA ILE A 51 -3.19 7.55 -12.68
C ILE A 51 -2.20 6.80 -13.59
N GLN A 52 -2.52 5.58 -14.03
CA GLN A 52 -1.66 4.82 -14.94
C GLN A 52 -1.42 5.58 -16.25
N VAL A 53 -2.48 6.15 -16.84
CA VAL A 53 -2.38 7.00 -18.04
C VAL A 53 -1.44 8.18 -17.80
N HIS A 54 -1.51 8.83 -16.64
CA HIS A 54 -0.57 9.91 -16.30
C HIS A 54 0.88 9.42 -16.20
N LEU A 55 1.13 8.25 -15.58
CA LEU A 55 2.47 7.69 -15.41
C LEU A 55 3.15 7.26 -16.72
N ASP A 56 2.36 6.92 -17.74
CA ASP A 56 2.85 6.63 -19.08
C ASP A 56 3.48 7.88 -19.72
N HIS A 57 2.83 9.04 -19.53
CA HIS A 57 3.23 10.30 -20.17
C HIS A 57 4.13 11.18 -19.30
N CYS A 58 4.13 11.00 -17.97
CA CYS A 58 4.88 11.82 -17.03
C CYS A 58 6.08 11.09 -16.41
N ARG A 59 7.28 11.38 -16.94
CA ARG A 59 8.53 10.79 -16.43
C ARG A 59 8.78 11.12 -14.94
N ASN A 60 8.48 12.33 -14.50
CA ASN A 60 8.75 12.77 -13.12
C ASN A 60 7.91 11.98 -12.11
N CYS A 61 6.60 11.88 -12.33
CA CYS A 61 5.72 11.09 -11.48
C CYS A 61 6.09 9.60 -11.49
N ARG A 62 6.49 9.05 -12.65
CA ARG A 62 7.01 7.68 -12.72
C ARG A 62 8.26 7.47 -11.86
N ILE A 63 9.19 8.43 -11.81
CA ILE A 63 10.37 8.35 -10.95
C ILE A 63 9.96 8.35 -9.46
N VAL A 64 9.06 9.25 -9.07
CA VAL A 64 8.58 9.38 -7.68
C VAL A 64 7.91 8.09 -7.22
N VAL A 65 6.90 7.61 -7.97
CA VAL A 65 6.17 6.36 -7.68
C VAL A 65 7.14 5.19 -7.55
N ASN A 66 8.07 5.04 -8.50
CA ASN A 66 9.02 3.94 -8.47
C ASN A 66 9.98 4.02 -7.29
N THR A 67 10.40 5.22 -6.90
CA THR A 67 11.26 5.42 -5.74
C THR A 67 10.53 5.04 -4.46
N LEU A 68 9.28 5.49 -4.30
CA LEU A 68 8.46 5.15 -3.14
C LEU A 68 8.19 3.65 -3.05
N ARG A 69 7.82 2.99 -4.17
CA ARG A 69 7.67 1.52 -4.21
C ARG A 69 8.92 0.80 -3.75
N LYS A 70 10.10 1.23 -4.23
CA LYS A 70 11.38 0.65 -3.79
C LYS A 70 11.61 0.83 -2.30
N THR A 71 11.26 1.99 -1.72
CA THR A 71 11.37 2.16 -0.28
C THR A 71 10.47 1.19 0.48
N VAL A 72 9.22 0.99 0.05
CA VAL A 72 8.30 0.01 0.65
C VAL A 72 8.87 -1.41 0.55
N THR A 73 9.37 -1.80 -0.63
CA THR A 73 10.04 -3.11 -0.81
C THR A 73 11.23 -3.30 0.12
N LEU A 74 12.08 -2.28 0.27
CA LEU A 74 13.23 -2.34 1.17
C LEU A 74 12.79 -2.54 2.62
N TYR A 75 11.75 -1.82 3.08
CA TYR A 75 11.19 -2.02 4.41
C TYR A 75 10.64 -3.44 4.61
N HIS A 76 9.92 -3.99 3.63
CA HIS A 76 9.42 -5.36 3.70
C HIS A 76 10.53 -6.43 3.65
N SER A 77 11.71 -6.11 3.11
CA SER A 77 12.86 -7.02 3.07
C SER A 77 13.65 -7.09 4.38
N LEU A 78 13.37 -6.18 5.33
CA LEU A 78 14.04 -6.20 6.62
C LEU A 78 13.65 -7.47 7.41
N PRO A 79 14.58 -8.04 8.20
CA PRO A 79 14.27 -9.19 9.03
C PRO A 79 13.12 -8.85 9.99
N PRO A 80 12.10 -9.72 10.11
CA PRO A 80 10.98 -9.47 10.98
C PRO A 80 11.47 -9.33 12.42
N LYS A 81 11.18 -8.20 13.04
CA LYS A 81 11.46 -8.03 14.47
C LYS A 81 10.49 -8.92 15.24
N GLN A 82 11.03 -9.82 16.05
CA GLN A 82 10.19 -10.68 16.88
C GLN A 82 9.39 -9.82 17.87
N MET A 83 8.06 -9.98 17.85
CA MET A 83 7.18 -9.36 18.83
C MET A 83 7.34 -10.08 20.17
N PRO A 84 7.54 -9.36 21.30
CA PRO A 84 7.57 -9.99 22.62
C PRO A 84 6.29 -10.80 22.87
N GLY A 85 6.44 -12.00 23.43
CA GLY A 85 5.33 -12.93 23.63
C GLY A 85 4.16 -12.33 24.41
N GLU A 86 4.44 -11.53 25.44
CA GLU A 86 3.41 -10.85 26.23
C GLU A 86 2.55 -9.90 25.38
N VAL A 87 3.20 -9.11 24.51
CA VAL A 87 2.50 -8.17 23.61
C VAL A 87 1.63 -8.95 22.63
N ARG A 88 2.15 -10.05 22.07
CA ARG A 88 1.40 -10.92 21.16
C ARG A 88 0.15 -11.51 21.82
N THR A 89 0.30 -12.06 23.03
CA THR A 89 -0.80 -12.63 23.81
C THR A 89 -1.86 -11.58 24.14
N ARG A 90 -1.43 -10.39 24.57
CA ARG A 90 -2.36 -9.30 24.88
C ARG A 90 -3.10 -8.83 23.63
N LEU A 91 -2.41 -8.71 22.50
CA LEU A 91 -3.01 -8.34 21.22
C LEU A 91 -4.08 -9.35 20.80
N HIS A 92 -3.72 -10.64 20.75
CA HIS A 92 -4.63 -11.73 20.38
C HIS A 92 -5.91 -11.75 21.22
N ARG A 93 -5.80 -11.49 22.53
CA ARG A 93 -6.95 -11.38 23.43
C ARG A 93 -7.88 -10.22 23.05
N VAL A 94 -7.32 -9.06 22.70
CA VAL A 94 -8.11 -7.87 22.35
C VAL A 94 -8.84 -8.04 21.01
N ILE A 95 -8.20 -8.70 20.04
CA ILE A 95 -8.78 -8.90 18.69
C ILE A 95 -9.46 -10.27 18.52
N ASN A 96 -9.64 -11.03 19.61
CA ASN A 96 -10.31 -12.33 19.66
C ASN A 96 -9.81 -13.37 18.63
N ILE A 97 -8.49 -13.48 18.49
CA ILE A 97 -7.84 -14.50 17.64
C ILE A 97 -7.29 -15.63 18.53
N GLU A 98 -7.64 -16.88 18.23
CA GLU A 98 -7.08 -18.04 18.93
C GLU A 98 -5.60 -18.26 18.55
N SER A 99 -4.72 -18.25 19.55
CA SER A 99 -3.26 -18.43 19.41
C SER A 99 -2.86 -19.87 19.09
N SER A 100 -3.33 -20.47 18.00
CA SER A 100 -2.90 -21.81 17.59
C SER A 100 -1.57 -21.75 16.83
N ARG A 101 -0.45 -21.59 17.56
CA ARG A 101 0.94 -22.02 17.24
C ARG A 101 1.93 -21.28 18.16
N ASP A 102 2.00 -21.73 19.40
CA ASP A 102 3.21 -21.57 20.23
C ASP A 102 4.28 -22.54 19.69
N GLN A 103 5.14 -22.04 18.81
CA GLN A 103 6.36 -22.77 18.46
C GLN A 103 7.33 -22.65 19.64
N LYS A 104 7.37 -23.74 20.41
CA LYS A 104 8.32 -24.06 21.47
C LYS A 104 9.79 -23.81 21.05
N GLY A 105 10.54 -23.13 21.91
CA GLY A 105 12.01 -23.04 21.93
C GLY A 105 12.45 -21.76 22.66
N GLY A 106 12.93 -21.75 23.90
CA GLY A 106 13.51 -22.81 24.73
C GLY A 106 15.03 -22.81 24.58
N GLY A 107 15.75 -22.14 25.51
CA GLY A 107 17.21 -22.13 25.62
C GLY A 107 17.78 -20.75 25.91
#